data_AF-A0A6V8MYL1-F1
#
_entry.id   AF-A0A6V8MYL1-F1
#
_cell.length_a   1.000
_cell.length_b   1.000
_cell.length_c   1.000
_cell.angle_alpha   90.00
_cell.angle_beta   90.00
_cell.angle_gamma   90.00
#
_symmetry.space_group_name_H-M   'P 1'
#
loop_
_entity.id
_entity.type
_entity.pdbx_description
1 polymer ?
#
loop_
_entity_poly.entity_id
_entity_poly.type
_entity_poly.pdbx_seq_one_letter_code
_entity_poly.pdbx_strand_id
1 'polypeptide(L)'
;MEQFNDLYQQKFLAKVTMATEEDLRSGSLAFEHRHNSSYRYSKLGGKTPLTALTASNKKLRFPVEEEAPRHRLKKPETGRYHLVRLIRSDLKLNVFGETFPVPPELKREYAVATIDVKEQKLKVFQDRIQVEEFDYKLR
;
A
#
# COMPACT_ATOMS: atom_id res chain seq x y z
N MET A 1 -8.98 -9.94 8.30
CA MET A 1 -8.77 -8.59 7.76
C MET A 1 -7.34 -8.22 8.12
N GLU A 2 -6.56 -7.68 7.20
CA GLU A 2 -5.20 -7.20 7.50
C GLU A 2 -5.32 -5.84 8.21
N GLN A 3 -4.81 -5.75 9.44
CA GLN A 3 -4.94 -4.57 10.33
C GLN A 3 -3.57 -4.07 10.79
N PHE A 4 -2.50 -4.39 10.06
CA PHE A 4 -1.14 -4.07 10.49
C PHE A 4 -0.97 -2.58 10.83
N ASN A 5 -1.40 -1.68 9.94
CA ASN A 5 -1.25 -0.23 10.15
C ASN A 5 -2.04 0.26 11.38
N ASP A 6 -3.25 -0.23 11.59
CA ASP A 6 -4.06 0.12 12.77
C ASP A 6 -3.39 -0.39 14.05
N LEU A 7 -2.86 -1.63 14.03
CA LEU A 7 -2.12 -2.21 15.15
C LEU A 7 -0.81 -1.47 15.40
N TYR A 8 -0.10 -1.07 14.35
CA TYR A 8 1.13 -0.30 14.42
C TYR A 8 0.87 1.05 15.10
N GLN A 9 -0.19 1.76 14.68
CA GLN A 9 -0.60 3.01 15.30
C GLN A 9 -0.97 2.81 16.78
N GLN A 10 -1.86 1.87 17.08
CA GLN A 10 -2.43 1.71 18.42
C GLN A 10 -1.45 1.11 19.44
N LYS A 11 -0.54 0.23 19.00
CA LYS A 11 0.32 -0.55 19.89
C LYS A 11 1.78 -0.11 19.90
N PHE A 12 2.20 0.67 18.92
CA PHE A 12 3.56 1.20 18.87
C PHE A 12 3.55 2.73 18.91
N LEU A 13 3.12 3.40 17.83
CA LEU A 13 3.24 4.86 17.73
C LEU A 13 2.51 5.61 18.86
N ALA A 14 1.33 5.16 19.27
CA ALA A 14 0.55 5.80 20.33
C ALA A 14 0.96 5.39 21.76
N LYS A 15 1.93 4.47 21.92
CA LYS A 15 2.25 3.84 23.22
C LYS A 15 3.71 3.96 23.62
N VAL A 16 4.61 4.12 22.66
CA VAL A 16 6.05 4.18 22.91
C VAL A 16 6.50 5.62 22.69
N THR A 17 6.99 6.26 23.75
CA THR A 17 7.67 7.56 23.63
C THR A 17 9.03 7.33 23.00
N MET A 18 9.33 8.09 21.94
CA MET A 18 10.58 8.02 21.18
C MET A 18 11.15 9.44 21.12
N ALA A 19 12.43 9.60 21.45
CA ALA A 19 13.07 10.92 21.49
C ALA A 19 13.77 11.26 20.18
N THR A 20 14.19 10.23 19.44
CA THR A 20 15.00 10.37 18.22
C THR A 20 14.43 9.56 17.05
N GLU A 21 14.88 9.89 15.83
CA GLU A 21 14.60 9.09 14.64
C GLU A 21 15.17 7.66 14.77
N GLU A 22 16.31 7.50 15.44
CA GLU A 22 16.93 6.20 15.66
C GLU A 22 16.09 5.31 16.59
N ASP A 23 15.47 5.89 17.62
CA ASP A 23 14.51 5.19 18.48
C ASP A 23 13.31 4.70 17.67
N LEU A 24 12.78 5.56 16.78
CA LEU A 24 11.66 5.22 15.91
C LEU A 24 12.04 4.10 14.95
N ARG A 25 13.21 4.18 14.31
CA ARG A 25 13.68 3.16 13.37
C ARG A 25 13.85 1.81 14.07
N SER A 26 14.53 1.80 15.21
CA SER A 26 14.78 0.58 15.99
C SER A 26 13.48 -0.03 16.51
N GLY A 27 12.58 0.80 17.04
CA GLY A 27 11.26 0.37 17.52
C GLY A 27 10.36 -0.16 16.40
N SER A 28 10.36 0.48 15.23
CA SER A 28 9.59 0.04 14.05
C SER A 28 10.05 -1.35 13.62
N LEU A 29 11.37 -1.55 13.45
CA LEU A 29 11.95 -2.83 13.07
C LEU A 29 11.59 -3.94 14.07
N ALA A 30 11.67 -3.65 15.37
CA ALA A 30 11.30 -4.60 16.41
C ALA A 30 9.80 -4.96 16.36
N PHE A 31 8.93 -3.97 16.13
CA PHE A 31 7.49 -4.19 15.99
C PHE A 31 7.16 -5.04 14.76
N GLU A 32 7.71 -4.68 13.60
CA GLU A 32 7.55 -5.40 12.33
C GLU A 32 8.00 -6.85 12.46
N HIS A 33 9.19 -7.08 13.02
CA HIS A 33 9.71 -8.43 13.24
C HIS A 33 8.80 -9.24 14.17
N ARG A 34 8.37 -8.67 15.29
CA ARG A 34 7.43 -9.34 16.22
C ARG A 34 6.10 -9.66 15.54
N HIS A 35 5.53 -8.72 14.79
CA HIS A 35 4.32 -8.96 14.03
C HIS A 35 4.50 -10.10 13.03
N ASN A 36 5.55 -10.05 12.22
CA ASN A 36 5.80 -11.01 11.14
C ASN A 36 6.15 -12.42 11.65
N SER A 37 6.71 -12.52 12.86
CA SER A 37 7.05 -13.79 13.51
C SER A 37 5.93 -14.39 14.35
N SER A 38 5.01 -13.58 14.88
CA SER A 38 4.05 -14.02 15.92
C SER A 38 2.59 -13.92 15.50
N TYR A 39 2.22 -12.96 14.64
CA TYR A 39 0.84 -12.74 14.27
C TYR A 39 0.36 -13.76 13.23
N ARG A 40 -0.72 -14.48 13.53
CA ARG A 40 -1.25 -15.53 12.66
C ARG A 40 -2.44 -15.03 11.86
N TYR A 41 -2.43 -15.29 10.56
CA TYR A 41 -3.51 -14.89 9.66
C TYR A 41 -4.33 -16.11 9.23
N SER A 42 -5.66 -16.03 9.38
CA SER A 42 -6.57 -17.08 8.88
C SER A 42 -6.43 -17.28 7.37
N LYS A 43 -6.23 -16.21 6.61
CA LYS A 43 -5.96 -16.24 5.15
C LYS A 43 -4.66 -16.96 4.78
N LEU A 44 -3.71 -17.08 5.71
CA LEU A 44 -2.47 -17.84 5.54
C LEU A 44 -2.58 -19.26 6.14
N GLY A 45 -3.80 -19.75 6.40
CA GLY A 45 -4.03 -21.03 7.04
C GLY A 45 -3.53 -21.08 8.49
N GLY A 46 -3.62 -19.95 9.21
CA GLY A 46 -3.14 -19.84 10.59
C GLY A 46 -1.61 -19.72 10.73
N LYS A 47 -0.89 -19.55 9.62
CA LYS A 47 0.55 -19.28 9.61
C LYS A 47 0.85 -17.81 9.88
N THR A 48 2.07 -17.54 10.33
CA THR A 48 2.61 -16.18 10.45
C THR A 48 3.17 -15.72 9.10
N PRO A 49 3.32 -14.39 8.87
CA PRO A 49 3.91 -13.88 7.64
C PRO A 49 5.26 -14.52 7.30
N LEU A 50 6.17 -14.67 8.26
CA LEU A 50 7.47 -15.31 8.02
C LEU A 50 7.34 -16.77 7.63
N THR A 51 6.52 -17.56 8.35
CA THR A 51 6.31 -18.97 8.00
C THR A 51 5.67 -19.13 6.62
N ALA A 52 4.71 -18.27 6.28
CA ALA A 52 4.09 -18.28 4.96
C ALA A 52 5.07 -17.89 3.85
N LEU A 53 5.95 -16.91 4.11
CA LEU A 53 7.00 -16.50 3.19
C LEU A 53 7.99 -17.64 2.93
N THR A 54 8.51 -18.28 3.98
CA THR A 54 9.39 -19.45 3.88
C THR A 54 8.72 -20.58 3.11
N ALA A 55 7.45 -20.90 3.41
CA ALA A 55 6.71 -21.94 2.74
C ALA A 55 6.42 -21.64 1.26
N SER A 56 6.42 -20.36 0.85
CA SER A 56 6.17 -19.97 -0.54
C SER A 56 7.31 -20.36 -1.48
N ASN A 57 8.52 -20.57 -0.94
CA ASN A 57 9.75 -20.86 -1.68
C ASN A 57 10.00 -19.91 -2.87
N LYS A 58 9.50 -18.67 -2.79
CA LYS A 58 9.66 -17.67 -3.84
C LYS A 58 11.03 -17.01 -3.73
N LYS A 59 11.75 -16.94 -4.85
CA LYS A 59 12.98 -16.14 -4.93
C LYS A 59 12.60 -14.65 -4.83
N LEU A 60 13.03 -14.02 -3.75
CA LEU A 60 12.88 -12.57 -3.56
C LEU A 60 13.75 -11.82 -4.57
N ARG A 61 13.22 -10.72 -5.09
CA ARG A 61 13.95 -9.78 -5.94
C ARG A 61 14.09 -8.48 -5.15
N PHE A 62 15.32 -8.06 -4.95
CA PHE A 62 15.65 -6.81 -4.30
C PHE A 62 16.22 -5.84 -5.35
N PRO A 63 16.16 -4.53 -5.11
CA PRO A 63 16.91 -3.54 -5.89
C PRO A 63 18.40 -3.88 -5.96
N VAL A 64 19.06 -3.45 -7.02
CA VAL A 64 20.51 -3.65 -7.20
C VAL A 64 21.28 -2.72 -6.27
N GLU A 65 20.80 -1.48 -6.13
CA GLU A 65 21.35 -0.51 -5.20
C GLU A 65 20.87 -0.78 -3.77
N GLU A 66 21.81 -0.80 -2.82
CA GLU A 66 21.52 -0.95 -1.40
C GLU A 66 20.98 0.35 -0.79
N GLU A 67 21.45 1.50 -1.28
CA GLU A 67 20.96 2.80 -0.84
C GLU A 67 19.68 3.18 -1.59
N ALA A 68 18.69 3.64 -0.84
CA ALA A 68 17.53 4.29 -1.43
C ALA A 68 17.96 5.55 -2.21
N PRO A 69 17.27 5.89 -3.32
CA PRO A 69 17.56 7.11 -4.08
C PRO A 69 17.52 8.34 -3.16
N ARG A 70 18.66 9.04 -3.03
CA ARG A 70 18.78 10.25 -2.20
C ARG A 70 18.06 11.47 -2.79
N HIS A 71 17.69 11.39 -4.07
CA HIS A 71 16.99 12.43 -4.79
C HIS A 71 15.69 11.87 -5.39
N ARG A 72 14.72 12.76 -5.63
CA ARG A 72 13.51 12.38 -6.35
C ARG A 72 13.93 11.86 -7.72
N LEU A 73 13.59 10.60 -7.99
CA LEU A 73 13.74 10.04 -9.33
C LEU A 73 12.91 10.88 -10.30
N LYS A 74 13.45 11.07 -11.51
CA LYS A 74 12.68 11.68 -12.59
C LYS A 74 11.41 10.85 -12.79
N LYS A 75 10.25 11.50 -12.78
CA LYS A 75 9.02 10.82 -13.09
C LYS A 75 9.08 10.30 -14.52
N PRO A 76 8.54 9.10 -14.78
CA PRO A 76 8.50 8.61 -16.15
C PRO A 76 7.64 9.54 -17.00
N GLU A 77 7.93 9.62 -18.29
CA GLU A 77 7.12 10.38 -19.26
C GLU A 77 6.00 9.51 -19.86
N THR A 78 6.10 8.18 -19.72
CA THR A 78 5.16 7.20 -20.26
C THR A 78 4.99 6.03 -19.30
N GLY A 79 3.98 5.19 -19.56
CA GLY A 79 3.68 4.02 -18.74
C GLY A 79 2.48 4.24 -17.83
N ARG A 80 2.28 3.31 -16.91
CA ARG A 80 1.08 3.26 -16.05
C ARG A 80 1.42 2.89 -14.62
N TYR A 81 0.75 3.54 -13.68
CA TYR A 81 0.73 3.10 -12.28
C TYR A 81 -0.63 2.49 -11.98
N HIS A 82 -0.65 1.24 -11.51
CA HIS A 82 -1.88 0.55 -11.11
C HIS A 82 -1.97 0.50 -9.59
N LEU A 83 -3.05 1.05 -9.03
CA LEU A 83 -3.34 1.04 -7.61
C LEU A 83 -4.62 0.24 -7.38
N VAL A 84 -4.51 -0.86 -6.64
CA VAL A 84 -5.67 -1.63 -6.20
C VAL A 84 -6.13 -1.08 -4.85
N ARG A 85 -7.38 -0.62 -4.75
CA ARG A 85 -7.92 0.04 -3.56
C ARG A 85 -9.34 -0.45 -3.26
N LEU A 86 -9.57 -0.80 -1.99
CA LEU A 86 -10.92 -1.02 -1.47
C LEU A 86 -11.62 0.34 -1.33
N ILE A 87 -12.76 0.52 -1.99
CA ILE A 87 -13.59 1.70 -1.84
C ILE A 87 -14.46 1.54 -0.60
N ARG A 88 -14.34 2.48 0.33
CA ARG A 88 -15.10 2.45 1.59
C ARG A 88 -16.50 3.00 1.41
N SER A 89 -17.29 3.00 2.49
CA SER A 89 -18.68 3.46 2.47
C SER A 89 -18.84 4.96 2.18
N ASP A 90 -17.76 5.73 2.26
CA ASP A 90 -17.69 7.15 1.93
C ASP A 90 -17.49 7.42 0.42
N LEU A 91 -17.40 6.36 -0.40
CA LEU A 91 -17.31 6.44 -1.87
C LEU A 91 -16.15 7.31 -2.35
N LYS A 92 -15.01 7.18 -1.69
CA LYS A 92 -13.80 7.93 -1.97
C LYS A 92 -12.64 7.01 -2.34
N LEU A 93 -12.03 7.27 -3.49
CA LEU A 93 -10.77 6.69 -3.90
C LEU A 93 -9.63 7.63 -3.46
N ASN A 94 -8.67 7.11 -2.68
CA ASN A 94 -7.47 7.85 -2.32
C ASN A 94 -6.28 7.42 -3.19
N VAL A 95 -5.70 8.39 -3.91
CA VAL A 95 -4.49 8.22 -4.71
C VAL A 95 -3.45 9.23 -4.23
N PHE A 96 -2.36 8.74 -3.63
CA PHE A 96 -1.25 9.56 -3.11
C PHE A 96 -1.67 10.74 -2.19
N GLY A 97 -2.74 10.56 -1.40
CA GLY A 97 -3.26 11.60 -0.51
C GLY A 97 -4.36 12.47 -1.13
N GLU A 98 -4.50 12.46 -2.45
CA GLU A 98 -5.61 13.10 -3.17
C GLU A 98 -6.84 12.20 -3.16
N THR A 99 -8.03 12.79 -3.12
CA THR A 99 -9.29 12.05 -2.97
C THR A 99 -10.24 12.32 -4.12
N PHE A 100 -10.75 11.25 -4.73
CA PHE A 100 -11.64 11.28 -5.88
C PHE A 100 -12.99 10.65 -5.50
N PRO A 101 -14.12 11.34 -5.70
CA PRO A 101 -15.43 10.72 -5.51
C PRO A 101 -15.58 9.61 -6.55
N VAL A 102 -16.17 8.47 -6.16
CA VAL A 102 -16.41 7.37 -7.08
C VAL A 102 -17.86 6.91 -7.06
N PRO A 103 -18.34 6.23 -8.12
CA PRO A 103 -19.71 5.77 -8.18
C PRO A 103 -20.10 4.78 -7.06
N PRO A 104 -21.39 4.75 -6.65
CA PRO A 104 -21.88 3.91 -5.56
C PRO A 104 -21.75 2.40 -5.82
N GLU A 105 -21.71 1.96 -7.08
CA GLU A 105 -21.47 0.56 -7.47
C GLU A 105 -20.11 0.03 -7.04
N LEU A 106 -19.13 0.91 -6.78
CA LEU A 106 -17.83 0.51 -6.24
C LEU A 106 -17.84 0.35 -4.72
N LYS A 107 -18.94 0.63 -4.02
CA LYS A 107 -18.98 0.60 -2.55
C LYS A 107 -18.60 -0.77 -2.00
N ARG A 108 -17.57 -0.82 -1.15
CA ARG A 108 -17.00 -2.04 -0.55
C ARG A 108 -16.39 -3.02 -1.57
N GLU A 109 -16.14 -2.56 -2.79
CA GLU A 109 -15.45 -3.32 -3.82
C GLU A 109 -14.00 -2.85 -3.98
N TYR A 110 -13.17 -3.73 -4.53
CA TYR A 110 -11.82 -3.37 -4.95
C TYR A 110 -11.85 -2.79 -6.37
N ALA A 111 -11.43 -1.54 -6.50
CA ALA A 111 -11.24 -0.89 -7.78
C ALA A 111 -9.75 -0.90 -8.16
N VAL A 112 -9.47 -0.95 -9.47
CA VAL A 112 -8.14 -0.72 -10.03
C VAL A 112 -8.09 0.70 -10.58
N ALA A 113 -7.33 1.57 -9.91
CA ALA A 113 -7.07 2.92 -10.38
C ALA A 113 -5.76 2.93 -11.18
N THR A 114 -5.84 3.37 -12.43
CA THR A 114 -4.70 3.41 -13.35
C THR A 114 -4.37 4.85 -13.68
N ILE A 115 -3.19 5.30 -13.26
CA ILE A 115 -2.63 6.57 -13.72
C ILE A 115 -1.95 6.30 -15.05
N ASP A 116 -2.50 6.84 -16.14
CA ASP A 116 -1.84 6.83 -17.44
C ASP A 116 -0.97 8.09 -17.56
N VAL A 117 0.35 7.88 -17.54
CA VAL A 117 1.33 8.96 -17.47
C VAL A 117 1.37 9.75 -18.77
N LYS A 118 1.15 9.11 -19.92
CA LYS A 118 1.18 9.81 -21.20
C LYS A 118 -0.05 10.70 -21.36
N GLU A 119 -1.21 10.17 -20.95
CA GLU A 119 -2.48 10.89 -21.08
C GLU A 119 -2.72 11.88 -19.94
N GLN A 120 -1.99 11.76 -18.82
CA GLN A 120 -2.21 12.52 -17.58
C GLN A 120 -3.65 12.36 -17.08
N LYS A 121 -4.09 11.09 -17.03
CA LYS A 121 -5.44 10.67 -16.63
C LYS A 121 -5.38 9.64 -15.51
N LEU A 122 -6.37 9.67 -14.64
CA LEU A 122 -6.65 8.62 -13.66
C LEU A 122 -7.92 7.88 -14.10
N LYS A 123 -7.77 6.64 -14.54
CA LYS A 123 -8.87 5.77 -14.99
C LYS A 123 -9.21 4.75 -13.91
N VAL A 124 -10.47 4.63 -13.54
CA VAL A 124 -10.93 3.71 -12.49
C VAL A 124 -11.69 2.56 -13.11
N PHE A 125 -11.30 1.33 -12.73
CA PHE A 125 -11.88 0.11 -13.26
C PHE A 125 -12.49 -0.74 -12.14
N GLN A 126 -13.67 -1.29 -12.42
CA GLN A 126 -14.20 -2.46 -11.73
C GLN A 126 -13.93 -3.67 -12.63
N ASP A 127 -13.11 -4.61 -12.16
CA ASP A 127 -12.59 -5.71 -12.97
C ASP A 127 -11.92 -5.25 -14.28
N ARG A 128 -12.65 -5.30 -15.39
CA ARG A 128 -12.19 -4.91 -16.74
C ARG A 128 -12.97 -3.72 -17.32
N ILE A 129 -13.99 -3.23 -16.62
CA ILE A 129 -14.87 -2.17 -17.08
C ILE A 129 -14.37 -0.86 -16.49
N GLN A 130 -14.07 0.12 -17.36
CA GLN A 130 -13.81 1.48 -16.91
C GLN A 130 -15.12 2.11 -16.46
N VAL A 131 -15.17 2.55 -15.21
CA VAL A 131 -16.37 3.13 -14.61
C VAL A 131 -16.24 4.62 -14.36
N GLU A 132 -15.02 5.15 -14.31
CA GLU A 132 -14.79 6.58 -14.08
C GLU A 132 -13.43 7.03 -14.65
N GLU A 133 -13.31 8.33 -14.97
CA GLU A 133 -12.05 8.96 -15.38
C GLU A 133 -11.89 10.38 -14.83
N PHE A 134 -10.69 10.72 -14.38
CA PHE A 134 -10.33 12.05 -13.93
C PHE A 134 -9.10 12.58 -14.66
N ASP A 135 -9.03 13.91 -14.81
CA ASP A 135 -7.76 14.57 -15.10
C ASP A 135 -6.81 14.38 -13.92
N TYR A 136 -5.61 13.87 -14.20
CA TYR A 136 -4.64 13.58 -13.16
C TYR A 136 -3.21 13.80 -13.64
N LYS A 137 -2.63 14.94 -13.24
CA LYS A 137 -1.26 15.27 -13.59
C LYS A 137 -0.28 14.69 -12.60
N LEU A 138 0.52 13.72 -13.04
CA LEU A 138 1.55 13.10 -12.21
C LEU A 138 2.75 14.04 -12.10
N ARG A 139 2.71 14.97 -11.13
CA ARG A 139 3.67 16.08 -10.91
C ARG A 139 5.14 15.71 -10.84
#